data_AF-A0A956QGU2-F1
#
_entry.id   AF-A0A956QGU2-F1
#
_cell.length_a   1.000
_cell.length_b   1.000
_cell.length_c   1.000
_cell.angle_alpha   90.00
_cell.angle_beta   90.00
_cell.angle_gamma   90.00
#
_symmetry.space_group_name_H-M   'P 1'
#
loop_
_entity.id
_entity.type
_entity.pdbx_description
1 polymer ?
#
loop_
_entity_poly.entity_id
_entity_poly.type
_entity_poly.pdbx_seq_one_letter_code
_entity_poly.pdbx_strand_id
1 'polypeptide(L)'
;FARLVPSTGGTVVACIRRENPVVVLVDVRTGEVRSTSIQPARMLVPLCFVDDHQGFLVYRSEAQKPGMGEFVLLALDGSFQPVRGQPEPFLDALDQPLQSAAGNDFWVAVPTNAEETQIGTIDRSTLEFKSRATFPHLQLSSSQIWVDETAGTVYATSGGDLLSLPIAQAGP
;
A
#
# COMPACT_ATOMS: atom_id res chain seq x y z
N PHE A 1 -9.36 0.69 -15.68
CA PHE A 1 -9.13 -0.57 -14.94
C PHE A 1 -9.92 -0.53 -13.65
N ALA A 2 -10.69 -1.59 -13.36
CA ALA A 2 -11.31 -1.80 -12.06
C ALA A 2 -10.36 -2.68 -11.22
N ARG A 3 -10.01 -2.24 -10.02
CA ARG A 3 -9.21 -3.01 -9.06
C ARG A 3 -10.15 -3.66 -8.05
N LEU A 4 -10.00 -4.97 -7.87
CA LEU A 4 -10.70 -5.75 -6.85
C LEU A 4 -9.72 -6.07 -5.74
N VAL A 5 -10.09 -5.76 -4.50
CA VAL A 5 -9.28 -6.10 -3.32
C VAL A 5 -10.12 -7.01 -2.42
N PRO A 6 -9.70 -8.26 -2.19
CA PRO A 6 -10.42 -9.18 -1.32
C PRO A 6 -10.05 -8.97 0.15
N SER A 7 -11.01 -9.21 1.04
CA SER A 7 -10.79 -9.44 2.47
C SER A 7 -10.62 -10.93 2.76
N THR A 8 -10.13 -11.24 3.95
CA THR A 8 -10.06 -12.62 4.50
C THR A 8 -11.45 -13.23 4.73
N GLY A 9 -12.48 -12.39 4.92
CA GLY A 9 -13.86 -12.79 5.20
C GLY A 9 -14.75 -13.06 3.98
N GLY A 10 -14.23 -12.93 2.74
CA GLY A 10 -15.03 -13.10 1.53
C GLY A 10 -15.79 -11.85 1.07
N THR A 11 -15.46 -10.68 1.62
CA THR A 11 -15.90 -9.40 1.07
C THR A 11 -14.87 -8.93 0.04
N VAL A 12 -15.32 -8.38 -1.07
CA VAL A 12 -14.47 -7.73 -2.06
C VAL A 12 -14.83 -6.26 -2.13
N VAL A 13 -13.81 -5.41 -2.19
CA VAL A 13 -14.00 -3.99 -2.50
C VAL A 13 -13.60 -3.69 -3.94
N ALA A 14 -14.40 -2.88 -4.61
CA ALA A 14 -14.16 -2.39 -5.96
C ALA A 14 -14.42 -0.88 -6.02
N CYS A 15 -13.75 -0.17 -6.92
CA CYS A 15 -14.10 1.22 -7.24
C CYS A 15 -14.77 1.30 -8.62
N ILE A 16 -15.91 1.98 -8.67
CA ILE A 16 -16.58 2.33 -9.93
C ILE A 16 -16.25 3.79 -10.24
N ARG A 17 -15.48 4.02 -11.31
CA ARG A 17 -15.14 5.35 -11.78
C ARG A 17 -16.29 5.93 -12.60
N ARG A 18 -16.96 6.95 -12.05
CA ARG A 18 -17.93 7.85 -12.72
C ARG A 18 -17.54 9.29 -12.41
N GLU A 19 -18.33 10.28 -12.83
CA GLU A 19 -18.14 11.68 -12.40
C GLU A 19 -18.00 11.83 -10.88
N ASN A 20 -18.73 10.99 -10.14
CA ASN A 20 -18.56 10.78 -8.70
C ASN A 20 -18.12 9.33 -8.46
N PRO A 21 -16.86 9.08 -8.09
CA PRO A 21 -16.39 7.73 -7.81
C PRO A 21 -17.08 7.16 -6.58
N VAL A 22 -17.47 5.89 -6.66
CA VAL A 22 -18.03 5.14 -5.53
C VAL A 22 -17.22 3.89 -5.28
N VAL A 23 -17.10 3.54 -4.00
CA VAL A 23 -16.54 2.26 -3.59
C VAL A 23 -17.69 1.29 -3.31
N VAL A 24 -17.56 0.07 -3.78
CA VAL A 24 -18.56 -0.97 -3.66
C VAL A 24 -17.97 -2.13 -2.86
N LEU A 25 -18.65 -2.48 -1.78
CA LEU A 25 -18.41 -3.67 -0.98
C LEU A 25 -19.36 -4.76 -1.48
N VAL A 26 -18.82 -5.91 -1.83
CA VAL A 26 -19.57 -7.08 -2.28
C VAL A 26 -19.27 -8.24 -1.35
N ASP A 27 -20.26 -8.74 -0.63
CA ASP A 27 -20.15 -10.03 0.05
C ASP A 27 -20.38 -11.13 -1.00
N VAL A 28 -19.33 -11.88 -1.31
CA VAL A 28 -19.40 -12.90 -2.38
C VAL A 28 -20.17 -14.15 -1.97
N ARG A 29 -20.45 -14.32 -0.66
CA ARG A 29 -21.19 -15.47 -0.14
C ARG A 29 -22.69 -15.22 -0.20
N THR A 30 -23.11 -14.01 0.14
CA THR A 30 -24.54 -13.62 0.16
C THR A 30 -24.99 -12.94 -1.14
N GLY A 31 -24.05 -12.41 -1.92
CA GLY A 31 -24.34 -11.55 -3.06
C GLY A 31 -24.78 -10.14 -2.65
N GLU A 32 -24.69 -9.79 -1.36
CA GLU A 32 -25.04 -8.46 -0.88
C GLU A 32 -24.06 -7.42 -1.42
N VAL A 33 -24.60 -6.30 -1.91
CA VAL A 33 -23.83 -5.19 -2.46
C VAL A 33 -24.15 -3.92 -1.69
N ARG A 34 -23.12 -3.25 -1.18
CA ARG A 34 -23.22 -1.92 -0.57
C ARG A 34 -22.31 -0.95 -1.30
N SER A 35 -22.83 0.23 -1.63
CA SER A 35 -22.03 1.30 -2.23
C SER A 35 -21.90 2.46 -1.27
N THR A 36 -20.71 3.02 -1.17
CA THR A 36 -20.44 4.24 -0.40
C THR A 36 -19.59 5.19 -1.23
N SER A 37 -19.75 6.49 -0.97
CA SER A 37 -18.94 7.55 -1.55
C SER A 37 -18.42 8.39 -0.40
N ILE A 38 -17.16 8.80 -0.51
CA ILE A 38 -16.62 9.86 0.32
C ILE A 38 -16.42 11.09 -0.57
N GLN A 39 -16.92 12.24 -0.13
CA GLN A 39 -16.84 13.50 -0.86
C GLN A 39 -16.09 14.53 -0.01
N PRO A 40 -15.33 15.44 -0.63
CA PRO A 40 -15.00 15.49 -2.07
C PRO A 40 -13.99 14.40 -2.46
N ALA A 41 -14.25 13.67 -3.55
CA ALA A 41 -13.28 12.76 -4.15
C ALA A 41 -13.51 12.66 -5.67
N ARG A 42 -12.44 12.82 -6.46
CA ARG A 42 -12.45 12.53 -7.91
C ARG A 42 -11.78 11.20 -8.23
N MET A 43 -11.00 10.67 -7.30
CA MET A 43 -10.36 9.39 -7.41
C MET A 43 -10.46 8.63 -6.08
N LEU A 44 -10.93 7.39 -6.16
CA LEU A 44 -10.93 6.42 -5.07
C LEU A 44 -10.24 5.15 -5.56
N VAL A 45 -9.30 4.64 -4.78
CA VAL A 45 -8.48 3.50 -5.18
C VAL A 45 -8.30 2.56 -3.99
N PRO A 46 -8.98 1.41 -3.96
CA PRO A 46 -8.71 0.40 -2.94
C PRO A 46 -7.32 -0.20 -3.17
N LEU A 47 -6.52 -0.28 -2.12
CA LEU A 47 -5.13 -0.74 -2.17
C LEU A 47 -4.98 -2.16 -1.60
N CYS A 48 -5.41 -2.37 -0.34
CA CYS A 48 -5.33 -3.64 0.36
C CYS A 48 -6.44 -3.76 1.44
N PHE A 49 -6.63 -4.96 1.99
CA PHE A 49 -7.40 -5.18 3.21
C PHE A 49 -6.45 -5.21 4.41
N VAL A 50 -6.84 -4.54 5.49
CA VAL A 50 -6.06 -4.34 6.73
C VAL A 50 -6.78 -5.12 7.83
N ASP A 51 -6.23 -6.27 8.22
CA ASP A 51 -6.92 -7.26 9.04
C ASP A 51 -7.26 -6.76 10.45
N ASP A 52 -6.35 -6.09 11.16
CA ASP A 52 -6.61 -5.63 12.54
C ASP A 52 -7.68 -4.54 12.60
N HIS A 53 -7.88 -3.84 11.48
CA HIS A 53 -8.87 -2.78 11.34
C HIS A 53 -10.17 -3.26 10.70
N GLN A 54 -10.24 -4.52 10.25
CA GLN A 54 -11.39 -5.09 9.54
C GLN A 54 -11.90 -4.14 8.43
N GLY A 55 -10.98 -3.61 7.62
CA GLY A 55 -11.29 -2.57 6.65
C GLY A 55 -10.35 -2.56 5.46
N PHE A 56 -10.77 -1.88 4.40
CA PHE A 56 -9.97 -1.71 3.19
C PHE A 56 -9.23 -0.37 3.24
N LEU A 57 -7.92 -0.40 3.03
CA LEU A 57 -7.14 0.80 2.78
C LEU A 57 -7.54 1.37 1.41
N VAL A 58 -8.02 2.60 1.41
CA VAL A 58 -8.44 3.32 0.21
C VAL A 58 -7.66 4.61 0.12
N TYR A 59 -7.00 4.83 -1.03
CA TYR A 59 -6.46 6.13 -1.37
C TYR A 59 -7.53 6.99 -2.03
N ARG A 60 -7.68 8.22 -1.53
CA ARG A 60 -8.63 9.22 -1.99
C ARG A 60 -7.87 10.44 -2.47
N SER A 61 -8.28 11.00 -3.61
CA SER A 61 -7.77 12.30 -4.07
C SER A 61 -8.87 13.12 -4.73
N GLU A 62 -8.81 14.44 -4.52
CA GLU A 62 -9.60 15.42 -5.27
C GLU A 62 -9.00 15.68 -6.65
N ALA A 63 -7.71 15.39 -6.84
CA ALA A 63 -7.07 15.40 -8.14
C ALA A 63 -7.35 14.09 -8.89
N GLN A 64 -7.30 14.14 -10.22
CA GLN A 64 -7.37 12.93 -11.04
C GLN A 64 -6.03 12.15 -11.07
N LYS A 65 -4.97 12.68 -10.43
CA LYS A 65 -3.64 12.06 -10.38
C LYS A 65 -3.26 11.69 -8.94
N PRO A 66 -2.65 10.52 -8.71
CA PRO A 66 -2.03 10.18 -7.43
C PRO A 66 -0.92 11.18 -7.04
N GLY A 67 -0.71 11.42 -5.74
CA GLY A 67 0.32 12.31 -5.21
C GLY A 67 -0.18 13.49 -4.37
N MET A 68 -1.46 13.86 -4.49
CA MET A 68 -2.13 14.86 -3.63
C MET A 68 -3.45 14.29 -3.12
N GLY A 69 -3.35 13.36 -2.18
CA GLY A 69 -4.51 12.67 -1.62
C GLY A 69 -4.24 12.21 -0.21
N GLU A 70 -5.20 11.50 0.34
CA GLU A 70 -5.16 10.97 1.69
C GLU A 70 -5.56 9.50 1.69
N PHE A 71 -5.21 8.82 2.77
CA PHE A 71 -5.60 7.45 3.00
C PHE A 71 -6.74 7.40 4.01
N VAL A 72 -7.74 6.58 3.70
CA VAL A 72 -8.87 6.30 4.59
C VAL A 72 -9.07 4.79 4.68
N LEU A 73 -9.56 4.32 5.82
CA LEU A 73 -10.04 2.96 5.98
C LEU A 73 -11.52 2.92 5.69
N LEU A 74 -11.94 2.06 4.75
CA LEU A 74 -13.33 1.71 4.52
C LEU A 74 -13.66 0.43 5.32
N ALA A 75 -14.39 0.58 6.41
CA ALA A 75 -14.85 -0.55 7.21
C ALA A 75 -15.91 -1.38 6.45
N LEU A 76 -16.11 -2.63 6.88
CA LEU A 76 -17.07 -3.55 6.26
C LEU A 76 -18.53 -3.08 6.35
N ASP A 77 -18.86 -2.20 7.29
CA ASP A 77 -20.18 -1.59 7.41
C ASP A 77 -20.42 -0.43 6.43
N GLY A 78 -19.39 0.03 5.71
CA GLY A 78 -19.43 1.14 4.77
C GLY A 78 -18.98 2.48 5.35
N SER A 79 -18.60 2.54 6.62
CA SER A 79 -18.08 3.75 7.28
C SER A 79 -16.60 4.00 6.93
N PHE A 80 -16.21 5.28 6.93
CA PHE A 80 -14.83 5.70 6.73
C PHE A 80 -14.17 6.07 8.05
N GLN A 81 -12.93 5.63 8.22
CA GLN A 81 -12.13 5.86 9.42
C GLN A 81 -10.75 6.42 9.07
N PRO A 82 -10.14 7.21 9.97
CA PRO A 82 -8.76 7.65 9.79
C PRO A 82 -7.82 6.45 9.81
N VAL A 83 -6.78 6.50 8.97
CA VAL A 83 -5.72 5.48 8.93
C VAL A 83 -4.72 5.76 10.04
N ARG A 84 -4.22 4.69 10.67
CA ARG A 84 -3.04 4.70 11.54
C ARG A 84 -1.92 3.93 10.85
N GLY A 85 -0.67 4.29 11.13
CA GLY A 85 0.51 3.69 10.50
C GLY A 85 1.02 4.47 9.29
N GLN A 86 1.78 3.80 8.42
CA GLN A 86 2.45 4.38 7.24
C GLN A 86 1.91 3.75 5.95
N PRO A 87 0.71 4.15 5.48
CA PRO A 87 0.07 3.53 4.31
C PRO A 87 0.74 3.88 2.97
N GLU A 88 1.63 4.86 2.94
CA GLU A 88 2.22 5.43 1.73
C GLU A 88 2.81 4.38 0.77
N PRO A 89 3.56 3.37 1.23
CA PRO A 89 4.16 2.37 0.34
C PRO A 89 3.14 1.54 -0.45
N PHE A 90 1.89 1.44 0.02
CA PHE A 90 0.85 0.71 -0.71
C PHE A 90 0.40 1.44 -1.98
N LEU A 91 0.79 2.71 -2.18
CA LEU A 91 0.60 3.37 -3.48
C LEU A 91 1.46 2.74 -4.58
N ASP A 92 2.66 2.27 -4.27
CA ASP A 92 3.53 1.60 -5.25
C ASP A 92 2.90 0.29 -5.75
N ALA A 93 2.03 -0.31 -4.93
CA ALA A 93 1.20 -1.45 -5.30
C ALA A 93 0.25 -1.18 -6.47
N LEU A 94 0.12 0.07 -6.93
CA LEU A 94 -0.65 0.46 -8.11
C LEU A 94 0.08 0.16 -9.42
N ASP A 95 1.40 0.28 -9.42
CA ASP A 95 2.23 0.05 -10.59
C ASP A 95 2.73 -1.39 -10.62
N GLN A 96 3.12 -1.94 -9.46
CA GLN A 96 3.60 -3.32 -9.33
C GLN A 96 3.24 -3.89 -7.95
N PRO A 97 2.83 -5.16 -7.82
CA PRO A 97 2.62 -5.78 -6.51
C PRO A 97 3.84 -5.65 -5.61
N LEU A 98 3.63 -5.27 -4.34
CA LEU A 98 4.68 -5.24 -3.34
C LEU A 98 5.26 -6.65 -3.15
N GLN A 99 6.57 -6.73 -2.96
CA GLN A 99 7.23 -8.00 -2.69
C GLN A 99 6.87 -8.49 -1.29
N SER A 100 6.37 -9.73 -1.18
CA SER A 100 6.12 -10.35 0.12
C SER A 100 7.42 -10.60 0.88
N ALA A 101 7.38 -10.35 2.18
CA ALA A 101 8.42 -10.75 3.13
C ALA A 101 7.94 -11.97 3.95
N ALA A 102 8.78 -12.52 4.82
CA ALA A 102 8.36 -13.54 5.78
C ALA A 102 7.16 -13.07 6.64
N GLY A 103 6.16 -13.93 6.84
CA GLY A 103 4.96 -13.60 7.61
C GLY A 103 3.87 -12.91 6.78
N ASN A 104 3.22 -11.88 7.33
CA ASN A 104 2.20 -11.06 6.65
C ASN A 104 2.76 -9.70 6.21
N ASP A 105 4.08 -9.61 6.12
CA ASP A 105 4.81 -8.37 5.84
C ASP A 105 5.10 -8.21 4.33
N PHE A 106 5.33 -6.98 3.90
CA PHE A 106 5.86 -6.66 2.57
C PHE A 106 7.15 -5.88 2.66
N TRP A 107 8.09 -6.13 1.76
CA TRP A 107 9.24 -5.26 1.55
C TRP A 107 8.81 -3.98 0.86
N VAL A 108 9.26 -2.86 1.42
CA VAL A 108 8.94 -1.52 0.93
C VAL A 108 10.14 -0.60 1.01
N ALA A 109 10.16 0.39 0.11
CA ALA A 109 11.05 1.52 0.16
C ALA A 109 10.24 2.76 0.55
N VAL A 110 10.70 3.45 1.60
CA VAL A 110 10.11 4.67 2.13
C VAL A 110 11.11 5.80 1.90
N PRO A 111 10.95 6.60 0.84
CA PRO A 111 11.76 7.80 0.66
C PRO A 111 11.47 8.80 1.79
N THR A 112 12.50 9.44 2.32
CA THR A 112 12.37 10.49 3.32
C THR A 112 12.70 11.86 2.73
N ASN A 113 12.33 12.91 3.46
CA ASN A 113 12.60 14.30 3.06
C ASN A 113 14.10 14.64 3.05
N ALA A 114 14.96 13.79 3.62
CA ALA A 114 16.40 14.04 3.78
C ALA A 114 17.26 13.47 2.63
N GLU A 115 16.68 13.26 1.44
CA GLU A 115 17.37 12.61 0.31
C GLU A 115 17.88 11.19 0.61
N GLU A 116 17.17 10.47 1.46
CA GLU A 116 17.49 9.07 1.79
C GLU A 116 16.25 8.19 1.56
N THR A 117 16.50 6.90 1.37
CA THR A 117 15.44 5.90 1.36
C THR A 117 15.66 4.89 2.46
N GLN A 118 14.63 4.68 3.27
CA GLN A 118 14.58 3.59 4.22
C GLN A 118 13.98 2.37 3.53
N ILE A 119 14.66 1.23 3.64
CA ILE A 119 14.13 -0.05 3.17
C ILE A 119 13.85 -0.91 4.37
N GLY A 120 12.67 -1.52 4.39
CA GLY A 120 12.21 -2.31 5.52
C GLY A 120 10.98 -3.12 5.19
N THR A 121 10.38 -3.69 6.23
CA THR A 121 9.11 -4.40 6.10
C THR A 121 7.96 -3.57 6.62
N ILE A 122 6.79 -3.70 6.00
CA ILE A 122 5.53 -3.15 6.52
C ILE A 122 4.56 -4.29 6.81
N ASP A 123 4.01 -4.31 8.01
CA ASP A 123 2.96 -5.27 8.39
C ASP A 123 1.64 -4.84 7.75
N ARG A 124 1.02 -5.73 6.97
CA ARG A 124 -0.25 -5.45 6.30
C ARG A 124 -1.41 -5.19 7.27
N SER A 125 -1.36 -5.80 8.45
CA SER A 125 -2.44 -5.83 9.44
C SER A 125 -2.49 -4.52 10.23
N THR A 126 -1.32 -3.94 10.52
CA THR A 126 -1.18 -2.73 11.35
C THR A 126 -0.71 -1.50 10.58
N LEU A 127 -0.19 -1.70 9.36
CA LEU A 127 0.50 -0.67 8.57
C LEU A 127 1.74 -0.11 9.27
N GLU A 128 2.32 -0.87 10.21
CA GLU A 128 3.55 -0.48 10.90
C GLU A 128 4.77 -0.81 10.06
N PHE A 129 5.58 0.21 9.77
CA PHE A 129 6.85 0.06 9.07
C PHE A 129 8.00 -0.19 10.05
N LYS A 130 8.85 -1.16 9.70
CA LYS A 130 10.06 -1.54 10.42
C LYS A 130 11.26 -1.39 9.48
N SER A 131 11.98 -0.27 9.63
CA SER A 131 13.20 -0.02 8.87
C SER A 131 14.25 -1.09 9.14
N ARG A 132 14.94 -1.53 8.09
CA ARG A 132 16.03 -2.52 8.13
C ARG A 132 17.34 -1.95 7.61
N ALA A 133 17.28 -1.02 6.66
CA ALA A 133 18.43 -0.31 6.15
C ALA A 133 18.03 1.11 5.74
N THR A 134 18.99 2.03 5.79
CA THR A 134 18.84 3.39 5.29
C THR A 134 19.92 3.65 4.27
N PHE A 135 19.52 4.09 3.08
CA PHE A 135 20.43 4.40 1.99
C PHE A 135 20.41 5.91 1.72
N PRO A 136 21.46 6.64 2.13
CA PRO A 136 21.55 8.07 1.85
C PRO A 136 21.79 8.31 0.36
N HIS A 137 21.30 9.45 -0.13
CA HIS A 137 21.41 9.91 -1.51
C HIS A 137 20.72 9.03 -2.56
N LEU A 138 19.86 8.11 -2.11
CA LEU A 138 19.00 7.31 -2.99
C LEU A 138 17.54 7.65 -2.70
N GLN A 139 16.79 7.92 -3.77
CA GLN A 139 15.36 8.12 -3.76
C GLN A 139 14.74 6.95 -4.55
N LEU A 140 14.28 5.93 -3.82
CA LEU A 140 13.72 4.72 -4.41
C LEU A 140 12.26 4.58 -3.96
N SER A 141 11.39 4.16 -4.87
CA SER A 141 10.06 3.63 -4.56
C SER A 141 10.11 2.10 -4.39
N SER A 142 9.07 1.52 -3.81
CA SER A 142 8.96 0.07 -3.61
C SER A 142 8.92 -0.70 -4.94
N SER A 143 8.48 -0.05 -6.02
CA SER A 143 8.50 -0.62 -7.38
C SER A 143 9.90 -0.70 -8.00
N GLN A 144 10.90 -0.04 -7.41
CA GLN A 144 12.28 -0.03 -7.90
C GLN A 144 13.18 -1.02 -7.16
N ILE A 145 12.68 -1.74 -6.16
CA ILE A 145 13.48 -2.62 -5.31
C ILE A 145 13.04 -4.07 -5.40
N TRP A 146 14.00 -4.96 -5.15
CA TRP A 146 13.79 -6.38 -4.94
C TRP A 146 14.75 -6.88 -3.86
N VAL A 147 14.23 -7.53 -2.84
CA VAL A 147 14.97 -8.00 -1.68
C VAL A 147 15.23 -9.50 -1.78
N ASP A 148 16.50 -9.89 -1.70
CA ASP A 148 16.91 -11.26 -1.41
C ASP A 148 17.19 -11.37 0.10
N GLU A 149 16.20 -11.88 0.84
CA GLU A 149 16.31 -12.05 2.29
C GLU A 149 17.42 -13.03 2.68
N THR A 150 17.65 -14.07 1.86
CA THR A 150 18.64 -15.11 2.17
C THR A 150 20.05 -14.56 1.99
N ALA A 151 20.26 -13.77 0.94
CA ALA A 151 21.52 -13.10 0.69
C ALA A 151 21.69 -11.78 1.48
N GLY A 152 20.65 -11.32 2.19
CA GLY A 152 20.66 -10.03 2.90
C GLY A 152 20.93 -8.84 1.97
N THR A 153 20.41 -8.90 0.74
CA THR A 153 20.74 -7.94 -0.32
C THR A 153 19.47 -7.33 -0.91
N VAL A 154 19.50 -6.03 -1.17
CA VAL A 154 18.51 -5.32 -1.98
C VAL A 154 19.11 -5.04 -3.35
N TYR A 155 18.40 -5.48 -4.38
CA TYR A 155 18.61 -5.03 -5.75
C TYR A 155 17.71 -3.83 -6.01
N ALA A 156 18.27 -2.73 -6.52
CA ALA A 156 17.52 -1.52 -6.80
C ALA A 156 17.83 -0.97 -8.19
N THR A 157 16.82 -0.51 -8.93
CA THR A 157 17.03 0.19 -10.20
C THR A 157 17.00 1.71 -10.00
N SER A 158 18.11 2.39 -10.31
CA SER A 158 18.23 3.85 -10.18
C SER A 158 18.91 4.44 -11.41
N GLY A 159 18.26 5.39 -12.08
CA GLY A 159 18.87 6.08 -13.24
C GLY A 159 19.21 5.19 -14.45
N GLY A 160 18.66 3.97 -14.52
CA GLY A 160 19.02 2.98 -15.54
C GLY A 160 20.08 1.97 -15.09
N ASP A 161 20.70 2.18 -13.92
CA ASP A 161 21.65 1.26 -13.33
C ASP A 161 20.97 0.26 -12.38
N LEU A 162 21.56 -0.92 -12.25
CA LEU A 162 21.22 -1.91 -11.23
C LEU A 162 22.22 -1.83 -10.08
N LEU A 163 21.71 -1.47 -8.90
CA LEU A 163 22.48 -1.40 -7.66
C LEU A 163 22.27 -2.69 -6.85
N SER A 164 23.32 -3.13 -6.16
CA SER A 164 23.27 -4.20 -5.16
C SER A 164 23.69 -3.61 -3.83
N LEU A 165 22.77 -3.56 -2.88
CA LEU A 165 22.92 -2.86 -1.61
C LEU A 165 22.74 -3.84 -0.44
N PRO A 166 23.59 -3.82 0.59
CA PRO A 166 23.43 -4.71 1.73
C PRO A 166 22.29 -4.24 2.63
N ILE A 167 21.43 -5.16 3.07
CA ILE A 167 20.57 -4.93 4.24
C ILE A 167 21.43 -5.21 5.45
N ALA A 168 21.76 -4.18 6.22
CA ALA A 168 22.42 -4.40 7.50
C ALA A 168 21.52 -5.33 8.34
N GLN A 169 22.00 -6.53 8.66
CA GLN A 169 21.36 -7.30 9.72
C GLN A 169 21.47 -6.43 10.98
N ALA A 170 20.34 -6.13 11.62
CA ALA A 170 20.37 -5.67 12.99
C ALA A 170 21.26 -6.65 13.75
N GLY A 171 22.38 -6.16 14.28
CA GLY A 171 23.31 -6.99 15.04
C GLY A 171 22.59 -7.75 16.16
N PRO A 172 23.19 -8.84 16.65
CA PRO A 172 22.59 -9.74 17.65
C PRO A 172 22.05 -9.02 18.88
#